data_AF-A0A4E0Q0S5-F1
#
_entry.id   AF-A0A4E0Q0S5-F1
#
_cell.length_a   1.000
_cell.length_b   1.000
_cell.length_c   1.000
_cell.angle_alpha   90.00
_cell.angle_beta   90.00
_cell.angle_gamma   90.00
#
_symmetry.space_group_name_H-M   'P 1'
#
loop_
_entity.id
_entity.type
_entity.pdbx_description
1 polymer ?
#
loop_
_entity_poly.entity_id
_entity_poly.type
_entity_poly.pdbx_seq_one_letter_code
_entity_poly.pdbx_strand_id
1 'polypeptide(L)'
;MALWQKKNLNTSIFVDDRASDALPMRFTAAAIILLVLVFLSWTAISATMEKKSIHDTEAAISIIDSNAGMISANGAGSRVTLDINIPAKVTLVLGGVPDREEKWPEDARNYYFRMDSRQFMGESTASYSNEYLNGTAVLGPGSHKITLESVKRTSDNRIFVKVYENSREGQ
;
A
#
# COMPACT_ATOMS: atom_id res chain seq x y z
N MET A 1 70.03 8.16 69.98
CA MET A 1 68.64 7.90 70.37
C MET A 1 67.75 8.88 69.63
N ALA A 2 67.19 8.47 68.48
CA ALA A 2 66.06 9.11 67.78
C ALA A 2 65.71 8.20 66.58
N LEU A 3 64.72 7.31 66.78
CA LEU A 3 64.22 6.37 65.77
C LEU A 3 63.22 7.11 64.87
N TRP A 4 63.57 7.25 63.60
CA TRP A 4 62.70 7.80 62.56
C TRP A 4 61.58 6.80 62.25
N GLN A 5 60.35 7.14 62.62
CA GLN A 5 59.20 6.27 62.43
C GLN A 5 58.68 6.37 60.99
N LYS A 6 59.04 5.38 60.16
CA LYS A 6 58.58 5.26 58.77
C LYS A 6 57.09 4.90 58.75
N LYS A 7 56.21 5.90 58.59
CA LYS A 7 54.77 5.67 58.35
C LYS A 7 54.60 5.04 56.96
N ASN A 8 54.31 3.73 56.93
CA ASN A 8 53.75 3.08 55.76
C ASN A 8 52.32 3.60 55.55
N LEU A 9 52.16 4.50 54.60
CA LEU A 9 50.87 4.83 54.00
C LEU A 9 50.47 3.64 53.12
N ASN A 10 49.89 2.61 53.73
CA ASN A 10 49.03 1.68 53.00
C ASN A 10 47.76 2.44 52.62
N THR A 11 47.84 3.22 51.54
CA THR A 11 46.67 3.73 50.84
C THR A 11 46.04 2.52 50.16
N SER A 12 45.14 1.84 50.86
CA SER A 12 44.19 0.94 50.23
C SER A 12 43.32 1.79 49.31
N ILE A 13 43.71 1.85 48.02
CA ILE A 13 42.79 2.23 46.96
C ILE A 13 41.70 1.16 47.01
N PHE A 14 40.57 1.50 47.63
CA PHE A 14 39.34 0.75 47.46
C PHE A 14 38.98 0.87 45.98
N VAL A 15 39.49 -0.05 45.17
CA VAL A 15 38.96 -0.33 43.86
C VAL A 15 37.58 -0.92 44.13
N ASP A 16 36.56 -0.07 44.01
CA ASP A 16 35.18 -0.50 44.05
C ASP A 16 34.88 -1.28 42.76
N ASP A 17 35.23 -2.57 42.76
CA ASP A 17 35.01 -3.50 41.64
C ASP A 17 33.52 -3.65 41.28
N ARG A 18 32.61 -3.14 42.10
CA ARG A 18 31.17 -3.13 41.82
C ARG A 18 30.76 -2.18 40.70
N ALA A 19 31.59 -1.18 40.37
CA ALA A 19 31.34 -0.30 39.24
C ALA A 19 31.56 -1.02 37.88
N SER A 20 32.49 -1.98 37.83
CA SER A 20 32.78 -2.79 36.66
C SER A 20 31.70 -3.86 36.41
N ASP A 21 31.19 -4.47 37.47
CA ASP A 21 30.18 -5.56 37.39
C ASP A 21 28.78 -5.06 36.98
N ALA A 22 28.48 -3.77 37.20
CA ALA A 22 27.23 -3.13 36.78
C ALA A 22 27.24 -2.65 35.32
N LEU A 23 28.41 -2.56 34.67
CA LEU A 23 28.55 -2.06 33.30
C LEU A 23 27.87 -2.99 32.26
N PRO A 24 28.11 -4.31 32.28
CA PRO A 24 27.45 -5.26 31.37
C PRO A 24 25.94 -5.31 31.59
N MET A 25 25.49 -5.15 32.84
CA MET A 25 24.06 -5.19 33.19
C MET A 25 23.30 -3.98 32.65
N ARG A 26 23.88 -2.77 32.77
CA ARG A 26 23.31 -1.53 32.21
C ARG A 26 23.29 -1.56 30.67
N PHE A 27 24.35 -2.10 30.07
CA PHE A 27 24.40 -2.29 28.62
C PHE A 27 23.35 -3.29 28.13
N THR A 28 23.17 -4.41 28.84
CA THR A 28 22.14 -5.41 28.52
C THR A 28 20.73 -4.83 28.66
N ALA A 29 20.46 -4.09 29.73
CA ALA A 29 19.18 -3.41 29.91
C ALA A 29 18.91 -2.39 28.80
N ALA A 30 19.91 -1.57 28.44
CA ALA A 30 19.81 -0.62 27.34
C ALA A 30 19.58 -1.32 25.98
N ALA A 31 20.25 -2.45 25.73
CA ALA A 31 20.08 -3.23 24.50
C ALA A 31 18.68 -3.84 24.39
N ILE A 32 18.11 -4.35 25.50
CA ILE A 32 16.73 -4.85 25.54
C ILE A 32 15.75 -3.72 25.25
N ILE A 33 15.92 -2.56 25.90
CA ILE A 33 15.07 -1.39 25.66
C ILE A 33 15.16 -0.94 24.20
N LEU A 34 16.37 -0.89 23.63
CA LEU A 34 16.59 -0.55 22.23
C LEU A 34 15.85 -1.53 21.31
N LEU A 35 15.96 -2.84 21.56
CA LEU A 35 15.27 -3.86 20.78
C LEU A 35 13.75 -3.67 20.82
N VAL A 36 13.18 -3.42 22.00
CA VAL A 36 11.75 -3.16 22.16
C VAL A 36 11.33 -1.90 21.39
N LEU A 37 12.12 -0.82 21.48
CA LEU A 37 11.83 0.43 20.76
C LEU A 37 11.90 0.25 19.25
N VAL A 38 12.90 -0.45 18.73
CA VAL A 38 13.02 -0.76 17.30
C VAL A 38 11.85 -1.60 16.83
N PHE A 39 11.46 -2.63 17.60
CA PHE A 39 10.32 -3.48 17.28
C PHE A 39 9.01 -2.69 17.23
N LEU A 40 8.73 -1.86 18.24
CA LEU A 40 7.54 -1.01 18.26
C LEU A 40 7.54 -0.01 17.11
N SER A 41 8.69 0.62 16.82
CA SER A 41 8.84 1.56 15.71
C SER A 41 8.54 0.89 14.37
N TRP A 42 9.02 -0.34 14.17
CA TRP A 42 8.75 -1.11 12.95
C TRP A 42 7.25 -1.36 12.73
N THR A 43 6.53 -1.76 13.79
CA THR A 43 5.07 -1.98 13.70
C THR A 43 4.31 -0.69 13.40
N ALA A 44 4.70 0.43 14.01
CA ALA A 44 4.08 1.73 13.79
C ALA A 44 4.30 2.24 12.35
N ILE A 45 5.53 2.12 11.83
CA ILE A 45 5.86 2.49 10.44
C ILE A 45 5.09 1.61 9.45
N SER A 46 4.97 0.31 9.72
CA SER A 46 4.22 -0.61 8.84
C SER A 46 2.75 -0.21 8.75
N ALA A 47 2.13 0.13 9.89
CA ALA A 47 0.73 0.56 9.92
C ALA A 47 0.48 1.90 9.21
N THR A 48 1.42 2.85 9.28
CA THR A 48 1.30 4.13 8.56
C THR A 48 1.49 3.97 7.05
N MET A 49 2.41 3.09 6.63
CA MET A 49 2.57 2.74 5.22
C MET A 49 1.32 2.08 4.64
N GLU A 50 0.69 1.18 5.38
CA GLU A 50 -0.57 0.55 4.96
C GLU A 50 -1.68 1.59 4.72
N LYS A 51 -1.87 2.52 5.67
CA LYS A 51 -2.86 3.61 5.53
C LYS A 51 -2.59 4.49 4.32
N LYS A 52 -1.31 4.76 4.04
CA LYS A 52 -0.91 5.52 2.85
C LYS A 52 -1.27 4.76 1.57
N SER A 53 -0.97 3.46 1.48
CA SER A 53 -1.32 2.66 0.30
C SER A 53 -2.82 2.64 0.05
N ILE A 54 -3.65 2.54 1.10
CA ILE A 54 -5.11 2.62 0.95
C ILE A 54 -5.51 3.98 0.39
N HIS A 55 -5.01 5.07 0.97
CA HIS A 55 -5.34 6.43 0.54
C HIS A 55 -4.90 6.70 -0.92
N ASP A 56 -3.68 6.29 -1.28
CA ASP A 56 -3.16 6.43 -2.64
C ASP A 56 -4.00 5.62 -3.65
N THR A 57 -4.49 4.44 -3.24
CA THR A 57 -5.39 3.60 -4.06
C THR A 57 -6.76 4.25 -4.23
N GLU A 58 -7.35 4.78 -3.14
CA GLU A 58 -8.62 5.51 -3.18
C GLU A 58 -8.52 6.75 -4.08
N ALA A 59 -7.40 7.46 -4.04
CA ALA A 59 -7.15 8.60 -4.94
C ALA A 59 -7.11 8.16 -6.41
N ALA A 60 -6.41 7.06 -6.72
CA ALA A 60 -6.37 6.50 -8.07
C ALA A 60 -7.77 6.09 -8.56
N ILE A 61 -8.54 5.39 -7.72
CA ILE A 61 -9.92 4.99 -8.02
C ILE A 61 -10.81 6.21 -8.24
N SER A 62 -10.71 7.24 -7.39
CA SER A 62 -11.50 8.47 -7.52
C SER A 62 -11.25 9.17 -8.86
N ILE A 63 -9.99 9.22 -9.31
CA ILE A 63 -9.63 9.77 -10.62
C ILE A 63 -10.24 8.94 -11.75
N ILE A 64 -10.14 7.61 -11.66
CA ILE A 64 -10.74 6.69 -12.65
C ILE A 64 -12.25 6.88 -12.70
N ASP A 65 -12.92 6.85 -11.54
CA ASP A 65 -14.38 6.89 -11.42
C ASP A 65 -14.99 8.21 -11.89
N SER A 66 -14.37 9.33 -11.52
CA SER A 66 -14.78 10.65 -11.99
C SER A 66 -14.72 10.74 -13.52
N ASN A 67 -13.59 10.31 -14.12
CA ASN A 67 -13.43 10.34 -15.57
C ASN A 67 -14.36 9.34 -16.27
N ALA A 68 -14.51 8.13 -15.72
CA ALA A 68 -15.40 7.09 -16.24
C ALA A 68 -16.86 7.53 -16.22
N GLY A 69 -17.32 8.12 -15.10
CA GLY A 69 -18.66 8.67 -14.97
C GLY A 69 -18.91 9.79 -16.00
N MET A 70 -17.94 10.69 -16.16
CA MET A 70 -18.04 11.80 -17.11
C MET A 70 -18.13 11.32 -18.57
N ILE A 71 -17.25 10.39 -19.00
CA ILE A 71 -17.30 9.86 -20.37
C ILE A 71 -18.52 8.96 -20.60
N SER A 72 -18.99 8.25 -19.58
CA SER A 72 -20.18 7.40 -19.68
C SER A 72 -21.45 8.26 -19.82
N ALA A 73 -21.54 9.37 -19.09
CA ALA A 73 -22.67 10.31 -19.17
C ALA A 73 -22.79 10.97 -20.55
N ASN A 74 -21.66 11.19 -21.23
CA ASN A 74 -21.61 11.77 -22.59
C ASN A 74 -22.02 10.80 -23.71
N GLY A 75 -22.29 9.53 -23.38
CA GLY A 75 -22.59 8.51 -24.39
C GLY A 75 -21.34 7.77 -24.89
N ALA A 76 -21.53 6.88 -25.87
CA ALA A 76 -20.44 6.11 -26.46
C ALA A 76 -19.56 6.94 -27.40
N GLY A 77 -18.29 6.56 -27.52
CA GLY A 77 -17.31 7.18 -28.41
C GLY A 77 -16.37 8.18 -27.72
N SER A 78 -16.50 8.38 -26.41
CA SER A 78 -15.58 9.22 -25.64
C SER A 78 -14.38 8.42 -25.16
N ARG A 79 -13.20 9.05 -25.16
CA ARG A 79 -11.95 8.43 -24.73
C ARG A 79 -11.10 9.40 -23.92
N VAL A 80 -10.48 8.91 -22.84
CA VAL A 80 -9.50 9.64 -22.04
C VAL A 80 -8.36 8.71 -21.64
N THR A 81 -7.13 9.22 -21.62
CA THR A 81 -5.96 8.47 -21.14
C THR A 81 -5.52 9.06 -19.81
N LEU A 82 -5.28 8.20 -18.82
CA LEU A 82 -4.91 8.56 -17.48
C LEU A 82 -3.58 7.88 -17.12
N ASP A 83 -2.71 8.63 -16.46
CA ASP A 83 -1.53 8.07 -15.81
C ASP A 83 -1.89 7.85 -14.33
N ILE A 84 -1.94 6.60 -13.89
CA ILE A 84 -2.31 6.20 -12.54
C ILE A 84 -1.17 5.40 -11.91
N ASN A 85 -1.03 5.49 -10.59
CA ASN A 85 -0.06 4.70 -9.86
C ASN A 85 -0.77 3.84 -8.82
N ILE A 86 -0.68 2.53 -8.98
CA ILE A 86 -1.23 1.56 -8.03
C ILE A 86 -0.11 1.20 -7.04
N PRO A 87 -0.31 1.41 -5.73
CA PRO A 87 0.70 1.12 -4.72
C PRO A 87 1.16 -0.34 -4.75
N ALA A 88 2.37 -0.57 -4.26
CA ALA A 88 2.91 -1.93 -4.15
C ALA A 88 1.97 -2.83 -3.32
N LYS A 89 1.87 -4.11 -3.69
CA LYS A 89 1.01 -5.13 -3.07
C LYS A 89 -0.50 -4.85 -3.18
N VAL A 90 -0.91 -3.88 -3.99
CA VAL A 90 -2.32 -3.64 -4.32
C VAL A 90 -2.63 -4.23 -5.69
N THR A 91 -3.80 -4.82 -5.83
CA THR A 91 -4.39 -5.18 -7.13
C THR A 91 -5.79 -4.59 -7.20
N LEU A 92 -6.04 -3.75 -8.19
CA LEU A 92 -7.32 -3.10 -8.44
C LEU A 92 -8.10 -3.88 -9.51
N VAL A 93 -9.37 -4.16 -9.24
CA VAL A 93 -10.28 -4.83 -10.16
C VAL A 93 -11.50 -3.95 -10.38
N LEU A 94 -11.78 -3.65 -11.64
CA LEU A 94 -12.87 -2.79 -12.08
C LEU A 94 -13.92 -3.64 -12.79
N GLY A 95 -15.18 -3.43 -12.42
CA GLY A 95 -16.34 -4.09 -13.02
C GLY A 95 -16.70 -5.42 -12.36
N GLY A 96 -16.33 -5.63 -11.11
CA GLY A 96 -16.57 -6.92 -10.45
C GLY A 96 -16.69 -6.79 -8.94
N VAL A 97 -17.17 -7.88 -8.35
CA VAL A 97 -17.21 -8.11 -6.90
C VAL A 97 -16.23 -9.25 -6.57
N PRO A 98 -15.57 -9.24 -5.40
CA PRO A 98 -14.83 -10.38 -4.88
C PRO A 98 -15.46 -11.73 -5.19
N ASP A 99 -14.67 -12.64 -5.78
CA ASP A 99 -15.01 -14.07 -5.92
C ASP A 99 -16.33 -14.30 -6.67
N ARG A 100 -16.69 -13.33 -7.51
CA ARG A 100 -17.94 -13.25 -8.28
C ARG A 100 -17.72 -12.60 -9.65
N GLU A 101 -16.48 -12.59 -10.13
CA GLU A 101 -16.10 -11.96 -11.40
C GLU A 101 -16.83 -12.61 -12.60
N GLU A 102 -17.25 -13.88 -12.47
CA GLU A 102 -18.07 -14.60 -13.45
C GLU A 102 -19.48 -14.03 -13.62
N LYS A 103 -19.95 -13.20 -12.68
CA LYS A 103 -21.25 -12.52 -12.76
C LYS A 103 -21.20 -11.20 -13.52
N TRP A 104 -20.04 -10.82 -14.04
CA TRP A 104 -20.01 -9.78 -15.07
C TRP A 104 -20.95 -10.20 -16.21
N PRO A 105 -21.91 -9.36 -16.66
CA PRO A 105 -21.95 -7.90 -16.56
C PRO A 105 -22.90 -7.30 -15.51
N GLU A 106 -23.49 -8.12 -14.63
CA GLU A 106 -24.41 -7.66 -13.57
C GLU A 106 -23.67 -6.78 -12.57
N ASP A 107 -22.50 -7.27 -12.14
CA ASP A 107 -21.65 -6.61 -11.15
C ASP A 107 -20.70 -5.56 -11.76
N ALA A 108 -20.89 -5.17 -13.03
CA ALA A 108 -20.01 -4.25 -13.76
C ALA A 108 -19.94 -2.83 -13.19
N ARG A 109 -20.88 -2.44 -12.31
CA ARG A 109 -20.87 -1.15 -11.61
C ARG A 109 -20.09 -1.18 -10.30
N ASN A 110 -19.42 -2.29 -9.99
CA ASN A 110 -18.62 -2.42 -8.78
C ASN A 110 -17.14 -2.39 -9.11
N TYR A 111 -16.34 -2.06 -8.11
CA TYR A 111 -14.90 -2.27 -8.12
C TYR A 111 -14.47 -2.81 -6.77
N TYR A 112 -13.30 -3.40 -6.74
CA TYR A 112 -12.64 -3.75 -5.50
C TYR A 112 -11.13 -3.66 -5.66
N PHE A 113 -10.41 -3.53 -4.55
CA PHE A 113 -8.98 -3.75 -4.54
C PHE A 113 -8.59 -4.69 -3.39
N ARG A 114 -7.57 -5.51 -3.65
CA ARG A 114 -6.96 -6.40 -2.67
C ARG A 114 -5.61 -5.85 -2.27
N MET A 115 -5.34 -5.83 -0.97
CA MET A 115 -4.05 -5.45 -0.40
C MET A 115 -3.68 -6.47 0.68
N ASP A 116 -2.64 -7.26 0.42
CA ASP A 116 -2.26 -8.41 1.24
C ASP A 116 -3.48 -9.34 1.53
N SER A 117 -3.97 -9.37 2.77
CA SER A 117 -5.13 -10.19 3.20
C SER A 117 -6.43 -9.40 3.32
N ARG A 118 -6.41 -8.10 3.00
CA ARG A 118 -7.57 -7.22 3.10
C ARG A 118 -8.17 -6.94 1.74
N GLN A 119 -9.48 -6.78 1.72
CA GLN A 119 -10.23 -6.44 0.54
C GLN A 119 -11.18 -5.29 0.82
N PHE A 120 -11.23 -4.37 -0.14
CA PHE A 120 -12.08 -3.19 -0.11
C PHE A 120 -12.93 -3.17 -1.37
N MET A 121 -14.21 -2.83 -1.24
CA MET A 121 -15.17 -2.83 -2.33
C MET A 121 -15.87 -1.48 -2.38
N GLY A 122 -16.21 -1.02 -3.58
CA GLY A 122 -17.03 0.17 -3.79
C GLY A 122 -17.89 0.05 -5.04
N GLU A 123 -18.84 0.98 -5.15
CA GLU A 123 -19.70 1.12 -6.31
C GLU A 123 -19.25 2.31 -7.16
N SER A 124 -19.46 2.20 -8.47
CA SER A 124 -19.15 3.18 -9.49
C SER A 124 -20.40 3.70 -10.17
N THR A 125 -20.30 4.95 -10.61
CA THR A 125 -21.31 5.57 -11.47
C THR A 125 -21.30 4.99 -12.89
N ALA A 126 -20.18 4.44 -13.35
CA ALA A 126 -20.01 3.81 -14.65
C ALA A 126 -20.02 2.27 -14.56
N SER A 127 -20.31 1.59 -15.67
CA SER A 127 -20.12 0.14 -15.77
C SER A 127 -18.76 -0.14 -16.42
N TYR A 128 -17.85 -0.85 -15.75
CA TYR A 128 -16.52 -1.15 -16.28
C TYR A 128 -16.47 -2.48 -17.05
N SER A 129 -15.49 -2.56 -17.94
CA SER A 129 -15.08 -3.80 -18.58
C SER A 129 -13.62 -3.76 -18.98
N ASN A 130 -13.02 -4.92 -19.22
CA ASN A 130 -11.75 -5.05 -19.93
C ASN A 130 -11.83 -4.59 -21.40
N GLU A 131 -10.68 -4.65 -22.09
CA GLU A 131 -10.52 -4.24 -23.48
C GLU A 131 -11.39 -5.02 -24.49
N TYR A 132 -11.80 -6.24 -24.14
CA TYR A 132 -12.59 -7.13 -25.01
C TYR A 132 -14.09 -7.04 -24.74
N LEU A 133 -14.52 -6.20 -23.81
CA LEU A 133 -15.93 -6.05 -23.44
C LEU A 133 -16.56 -7.39 -22.99
N ASN A 134 -15.82 -8.22 -22.26
CA ASN A 134 -16.25 -9.56 -21.86
C ASN A 134 -15.94 -9.94 -20.41
N GLY A 135 -15.53 -8.99 -19.56
CA GLY A 135 -15.19 -9.27 -18.17
C GLY A 135 -14.59 -8.08 -17.44
N THR A 136 -14.09 -8.34 -16.23
CA THR A 136 -13.47 -7.33 -15.36
C THR A 136 -12.13 -6.84 -15.89
N ALA A 137 -11.80 -5.56 -15.68
CA ALA A 137 -10.45 -5.05 -15.92
C ALA A 137 -9.61 -5.16 -14.64
N VAL A 138 -8.36 -5.60 -14.76
CA VAL A 138 -7.46 -5.84 -13.63
C VAL A 138 -6.19 -5.02 -13.82
N LEU A 139 -5.80 -4.28 -12.78
CA LEU A 139 -4.60 -3.47 -12.73
C LEU A 139 -3.74 -3.92 -11.54
N GLY A 140 -2.52 -4.37 -11.84
CA GLY A 140 -1.54 -4.77 -10.83
C GLY A 140 -0.90 -3.58 -10.12
N PRO A 141 0.12 -3.82 -9.28
CA PRO A 141 0.92 -2.76 -8.69
C PRO A 141 1.86 -2.14 -9.74
N GLY A 142 2.05 -0.82 -9.67
CA GLY A 142 2.96 -0.08 -10.55
C GLY A 142 2.35 1.18 -11.15
N SER A 143 3.10 1.81 -12.06
CA SER A 143 2.62 2.93 -12.85
C SER A 143 1.97 2.42 -14.13
N HIS A 144 0.72 2.81 -14.35
CA HIS A 144 -0.10 2.37 -15.47
C HIS A 144 -0.53 3.59 -16.30
N LYS A 145 -0.44 3.45 -17.62
CA LYS A 145 -1.01 4.41 -18.57
C LYS A 145 -2.25 3.80 -19.19
N ILE A 146 -3.38 3.98 -18.51
CA ILE A 146 -4.64 3.38 -18.91
C ILE A 146 -5.41 4.31 -19.84
N THR A 147 -6.16 3.71 -20.75
CA THR A 147 -7.17 4.38 -21.56
C THR A 147 -8.55 3.92 -21.13
N LEU A 148 -9.40 4.90 -20.87
CA LEU A 148 -10.83 4.72 -20.65
C LEU A 148 -11.56 5.05 -21.95
N GLU A 149 -12.41 4.14 -22.41
CA GLU A 149 -13.20 4.32 -23.63
C GLU A 149 -14.66 3.97 -23.36
N SER A 150 -15.58 4.91 -23.59
CA SER A 150 -17.01 4.65 -23.47
C SER A 150 -17.52 3.95 -24.74
N VAL A 151 -18.11 2.77 -24.56
CA VAL A 151 -18.62 1.94 -25.65
C VAL A 151 -20.02 1.47 -25.31
N LYS A 152 -20.93 1.58 -26.27
CA LYS A 152 -22.27 1.00 -26.16
C LYS A 152 -22.20 -0.47 -26.51
N ARG A 153 -22.53 -1.35 -25.58
CA ARG A 153 -22.61 -2.78 -25.85
C ARG A 153 -23.90 -3.09 -26.60
N THR A 154 -23.78 -3.82 -27.70
CA THR A 154 -24.92 -4.14 -28.58
C THR A 154 -25.92 -5.12 -27.96
N SER A 155 -25.47 -6.00 -27.06
CA SER A 155 -26.31 -7.06 -26.48
C SER A 155 -27.38 -6.55 -25.51
N ASP A 156 -27.07 -5.52 -24.72
CA ASP A 156 -27.95 -5.00 -23.67
C ASP A 156 -28.09 -3.47 -23.69
N ASN A 157 -27.56 -2.82 -24.73
CA ASN A 157 -27.68 -1.39 -24.99
C ASN A 157 -27.10 -0.49 -23.89
N ARG A 158 -26.35 -1.06 -22.93
CA ARG A 158 -25.69 -0.35 -21.82
C ARG A 158 -24.38 0.27 -22.30
N ILE A 159 -24.03 1.41 -21.69
CA ILE A 159 -22.72 2.05 -21.89
C ILE A 159 -21.74 1.44 -20.88
N PHE A 160 -20.64 0.92 -21.40
CA PHE A 160 -19.50 0.44 -20.61
C PHE A 160 -18.31 1.36 -20.82
N VAL A 161 -17.48 1.47 -19.79
CA VAL A 161 -16.16 2.07 -19.86
C VAL A 161 -15.16 0.92 -19.93
N LYS A 162 -14.57 0.74 -21.12
CA LYS A 162 -13.45 -0.17 -21.31
C LYS A 162 -12.21 0.43 -20.65
N VAL A 163 -11.47 -0.39 -19.93
CA VAL A 163 -10.20 -0.03 -19.30
C VAL A 163 -9.12 -0.93 -19.87
N TYR A 164 -8.11 -0.31 -20.48
CA TYR A 164 -7.01 -1.03 -21.12
C TYR A 164 -5.74 -0.20 -21.14
N GLU A 165 -4.58 -0.84 -21.13
CA GLU A 165 -3.32 -0.15 -21.28
C GLU A 165 -2.99 0.04 -22.74
N ASN A 166 -2.58 1.25 -23.13
CA ASN A 166 -1.95 1.41 -24.43
C ASN A 166 -0.52 0.91 -24.30
N SER A 167 -0.28 -0.37 -24.63
CA SER A 167 1.06 -0.85 -24.90
C SER A 167 1.62 -0.03 -26.06
N ARG A 168 2.45 0.97 -25.77
CA ARG A 168 3.29 1.56 -26.81
C ARG A 168 4.35 0.54 -27.17
N GLU A 169 4.24 0.06 -28.41
CA GLU A 169 5.27 -0.41 -29.33
C GLU A 169 6.68 -0.57 -28.74
N GLY A 170 7.10 -1.83 -28.68
CA GLY A 170 8.46 -2.26 -28.37
C GLY A 170 8.67 -3.70 -28.85
N GLN A 171 8.40 -3.94 -30.13
CA GLN A 171 9.02 -5.02 -30.92
C GLN A 171 9.70 -4.38 -32.12
#